data_AF-M0MAG9-F1
#
_entry.id   AF-M0MAG9-F1
#
_cell.length_a   1.000
_cell.length_b   1.000
_cell.length_c   1.000
_cell.angle_alpha   90.00
_cell.angle_beta   90.00
_cell.angle_gamma   90.00
#
_symmetry.space_group_name_H-M   'P 1'
#
loop_
_entity.id
_entity.type
_entity.pdbx_description
1 polymer ?
#
loop_
_entity_poly.entity_id
_entity_poly.type
_entity_poly.pdbx_seq_one_letter_code
_entity_poly.pdbx_strand_id
1 'polypeptide(L)'
;MFHGWGIREGEKHGGDIYNELFEQCDCLLANTEYTRQKLIEFGADPSQVRVHHVGINPSLFRTNDNVNDQNETNTITITTVARLEKVKGIEYGILAIKDLLQRLPDTDIEYRVVGGGSSEEDLRELIQANDLCDTVTLCGNKSRSGVVDELSSSDVFLLPSLQEGFGMVLLEAQASQLPIVASDVGGIREAVSPGESAFLVPARNPFAIADRLEQLILDPKQRSDMANTGLSYVRKNFDISDLNDDLEHLYLDLLQ
;
A
#
# COMPACT_ATOMS: atom_id res chain seq x y z
N MET A 1 -12.42 -5.97 15.42
CA MET A 1 -12.27 -5.24 14.14
C MET A 1 -11.98 -6.24 13.04
N PHE A 2 -12.66 -6.10 11.90
CA PHE A 2 -12.43 -6.84 10.68
C PHE A 2 -11.40 -6.14 9.80
N HIS A 3 -10.52 -6.96 9.23
CA HIS A 3 -9.53 -6.56 8.25
C HIS A 3 -9.62 -7.49 7.04
N GLY A 4 -8.80 -7.24 6.02
CA GLY A 4 -8.81 -8.03 4.78
C GLY A 4 -8.62 -9.54 4.97
N TRP A 5 -8.01 -10.02 6.06
CA TRP A 5 -7.97 -11.46 6.35
C TRP A 5 -9.36 -12.04 6.64
N GLY A 6 -10.18 -11.39 7.47
CA GLY A 6 -11.54 -11.84 7.76
C GLY A 6 -12.42 -11.83 6.51
N ILE A 7 -12.26 -10.82 5.64
CA ILE A 7 -12.99 -10.79 4.36
C ILE A 7 -12.62 -11.99 3.48
N ARG A 8 -11.34 -12.32 3.36
CA ARG A 8 -10.89 -13.48 2.57
C ARG A 8 -11.40 -14.81 3.12
N GLU A 9 -11.45 -14.97 4.44
CA GLU A 9 -11.98 -16.19 5.04
C GLU A 9 -13.48 -16.33 4.77
N GLY A 10 -14.26 -15.25 4.87
CA GLY A 10 -15.68 -15.24 4.49
C GLY A 10 -15.90 -15.52 3.01
N GLU A 11 -15.09 -14.96 2.10
CA GLU A 11 -15.19 -15.25 0.66
C GLU A 11 -14.85 -16.71 0.34
N LYS A 12 -13.92 -17.32 1.09
CA LYS A 12 -13.46 -18.69 0.87
C LYS A 12 -14.41 -19.73 1.45
N HIS A 13 -14.97 -19.47 2.62
CA HIS A 13 -15.73 -20.45 3.40
C HIS A 13 -17.24 -20.16 3.45
N GLY A 14 -17.69 -19.02 2.94
CA GLY A 14 -19.05 -18.52 3.11
C GLY A 14 -19.12 -17.47 4.23
N GLY A 15 -19.96 -16.45 4.06
CA GLY A 15 -20.13 -15.38 5.05
C GLY A 15 -20.81 -15.84 6.35
N ASP A 16 -21.53 -16.96 6.29
CA ASP A 16 -22.28 -17.57 7.39
C ASP A 16 -21.38 -18.07 8.53
N ILE A 17 -20.08 -18.24 8.30
CA ILE A 17 -19.09 -18.49 9.36
C ILE A 17 -19.08 -17.40 10.44
N TYR A 18 -19.64 -16.22 10.14
CA TYR A 18 -19.72 -15.08 11.07
C TYR A 18 -21.10 -14.88 11.70
N ASN A 19 -22.11 -15.70 11.40
CA ASN A 19 -23.47 -15.48 11.89
C ASN A 19 -23.55 -15.40 13.42
N GLU A 20 -22.91 -16.33 14.13
CA GLU A 20 -22.88 -16.31 15.60
C GLU A 20 -22.25 -15.02 16.14
N LEU A 21 -21.21 -14.52 15.48
CA LEU A 21 -20.58 -13.25 15.86
C LEU A 21 -21.51 -12.06 15.60
N PHE A 22 -22.20 -12.04 14.45
CA PHE A 22 -23.13 -10.96 14.12
C PHE A 22 -24.30 -10.88 15.09
N GLU A 23 -24.80 -12.03 15.57
CA GLU A 23 -25.88 -12.09 16.56
C GLU A 23 -25.45 -11.62 17.96
N GLN A 24 -24.17 -11.77 18.32
CA GLN A 24 -23.67 -11.49 19.68
C GLN A 24 -22.97 -10.13 19.81
N CYS A 25 -22.66 -9.44 18.72
CA CYS A 25 -21.92 -8.17 18.77
C CYS A 25 -22.84 -6.95 18.74
N ASP A 26 -22.62 -6.00 19.65
CA ASP A 26 -23.28 -4.68 19.61
C ASP A 26 -22.74 -3.79 18.47
N CYS A 27 -21.45 -3.92 18.16
CA CYS A 27 -20.77 -3.15 17.12
C CYS A 27 -19.64 -3.96 16.46
N LEU A 28 -19.59 -3.92 15.13
CA LEU A 28 -18.57 -4.51 14.28
C LEU A 28 -17.74 -3.39 13.66
N LEU A 29 -16.45 -3.34 13.99
CA LEU A 29 -15.54 -2.39 13.35
C LEU A 29 -15.01 -2.96 12.04
N ALA A 30 -15.16 -2.22 10.95
CA ALA A 30 -14.54 -2.49 9.67
C ALA A 30 -13.43 -1.46 9.41
N ASN A 31 -12.26 -1.90 8.96
CA ASN A 31 -11.15 -0.97 8.71
C ASN A 31 -11.33 -0.09 7.46
N THR A 32 -12.32 -0.39 6.63
CA THR A 32 -12.65 0.28 5.38
C THR A 32 -14.13 0.16 5.06
N GLU A 33 -14.66 1.08 4.23
CA GLU A 33 -15.99 0.95 3.62
C GLU A 33 -16.06 -0.30 2.73
N TYR A 34 -14.98 -0.67 2.04
CA TYR A 34 -14.90 -1.96 1.35
C TYR A 34 -15.18 -3.14 2.30
N THR A 35 -14.47 -3.20 3.44
CA THR A 35 -14.68 -4.25 4.45
C THR A 35 -16.09 -4.18 5.04
N ARG A 36 -16.63 -2.99 5.29
CA ARG A 36 -18.00 -2.80 5.78
C ARG A 36 -19.02 -3.38 4.81
N GLN A 37 -18.90 -3.07 3.52
CA GLN A 37 -19.81 -3.57 2.50
C GLN A 37 -19.76 -5.10 2.40
N LYS A 38 -18.56 -5.70 2.53
CA LYS A 38 -18.39 -7.15 2.57
C LYS A 38 -19.03 -7.82 3.78
N LEU A 39 -18.93 -7.22 4.95
CA LEU A 39 -19.63 -7.73 6.15
C LEU A 39 -21.15 -7.71 5.97
N ILE A 40 -21.69 -6.66 5.36
CA ILE A 40 -23.12 -6.57 5.05
C ILE A 40 -23.52 -7.63 4.03
N GLU A 41 -22.70 -7.87 2.99
CA GLU A 41 -22.90 -8.97 2.03
C GLU A 41 -22.89 -10.35 2.71
N PHE A 42 -22.12 -10.52 3.79
CA PHE A 42 -22.09 -11.74 4.59
C PHE A 42 -23.25 -11.88 5.58
N GLY A 43 -24.09 -10.85 5.73
CA GLY A 43 -25.30 -10.89 6.56
C GLY A 43 -25.23 -10.05 7.84
N ALA A 44 -24.19 -9.24 8.04
CA ALA A 44 -24.16 -8.30 9.17
C ALA A 44 -25.22 -7.20 9.02
N ASP A 45 -25.85 -6.79 10.12
CA ASP A 45 -26.75 -5.63 10.13
C ASP A 45 -25.94 -4.35 9.82
N PRO A 46 -26.30 -3.58 8.78
CA PRO A 46 -25.61 -2.32 8.45
C PRO A 46 -25.53 -1.31 9.59
N SER A 47 -26.48 -1.36 10.54
CA SER A 47 -26.54 -0.50 11.71
C SER A 47 -25.54 -0.91 12.81
N GLN A 48 -25.03 -2.14 12.79
CA GLN A 48 -24.00 -2.64 13.70
C GLN A 48 -22.59 -2.44 13.13
N VAL A 49 -22.42 -2.26 11.82
CA VAL A 49 -21.09 -2.09 11.21
C VAL A 49 -20.68 -0.61 11.15
N ARG A 50 -19.58 -0.27 11.83
CA ARG A 50 -18.94 1.06 11.80
C ARG A 50 -17.59 0.97 11.09
N VAL A 51 -17.30 1.92 10.20
CA VAL A 51 -15.95 2.07 9.68
C VAL A 51 -15.10 2.79 10.70
N HIS A 52 -13.98 2.17 11.05
CA HIS A 52 -12.94 2.77 11.86
C HIS A 52 -11.60 2.42 11.24
N HIS A 53 -10.99 3.40 10.58
CA HIS A 53 -9.73 3.21 9.88
C HIS A 53 -8.60 2.86 10.84
N VAL A 54 -7.59 2.18 10.29
CA VAL A 54 -6.34 1.94 11.00
C VAL A 54 -5.41 3.13 10.80
N GLY A 55 -4.74 3.55 11.87
CA GLY A 55 -3.84 4.71 11.89
C GLY A 55 -2.37 4.33 12.01
N ILE A 56 -1.50 5.27 11.67
CA ILE A 56 -0.07 5.21 11.96
C ILE A 56 0.34 6.43 12.78
N ASN A 57 1.54 6.43 13.34
CA ASN A 57 2.16 7.66 13.81
C ASN A 57 3.06 8.19 12.68
N PRO A 58 2.65 9.24 11.93
CA PRO A 58 3.40 9.73 10.78
C PRO A 58 4.79 10.27 11.15
N SER A 59 4.99 10.69 12.41
CA SER A 59 6.28 11.23 12.87
C SER A 59 7.40 10.18 12.93
N LEU A 60 7.06 8.89 12.94
CA LEU A 60 8.03 7.79 12.92
C LEU A 60 8.62 7.51 11.54
N PHE A 61 8.06 8.12 10.48
CA PHE A 61 8.44 7.92 9.09
C PHE A 61 9.11 9.16 8.49
N ARG A 62 9.52 10.12 9.36
CA ARG A 62 10.18 11.37 8.94
C ARG A 62 11.36 11.07 8.02
N THR A 63 11.34 11.73 6.87
CA THR A 63 12.52 11.92 6.04
C THR A 63 13.60 12.56 6.91
N ASN A 64 14.83 12.04 6.90
CA ASN A 64 15.94 12.84 7.37
C ASN A 64 15.91 14.15 6.56
N ASP A 65 15.85 15.30 7.23
CA ASP A 65 15.92 16.63 6.61
C ASP A 65 17.23 16.87 5.81
N ASN A 66 18.08 15.85 5.73
CA ASN A 66 19.37 15.81 5.06
C ASN A 66 19.36 15.13 3.67
N VAL A 67 18.21 14.76 3.10
CA VAL A 67 18.17 14.15 1.74
C VAL A 67 18.09 15.20 0.60
N ASN A 68 18.07 16.49 0.95
CA ASN A 68 18.40 17.55 0.00
C ASN A 68 19.87 17.93 0.15
N ASP A 69 20.78 17.16 -0.48
CA ASP A 69 21.92 17.73 -1.25
C ASP A 69 22.96 16.71 -1.79
N GLN A 70 22.93 15.41 -1.46
CA GLN A 70 24.10 14.54 -1.78
C GLN A 70 23.83 13.08 -2.17
N ASN A 71 22.84 12.79 -3.01
CA ASN A 71 22.96 11.62 -3.86
C ASN A 71 23.45 12.06 -5.24
N GLU A 72 24.78 12.00 -5.41
CA GLU A 72 25.50 12.09 -6.69
C GLU A 72 25.13 10.95 -7.67
N THR A 73 24.21 10.06 -7.28
CA THR A 73 23.70 8.95 -8.08
C THR A 73 22.44 9.37 -8.83
N ASN A 74 22.49 9.30 -10.16
CA ASN A 74 21.40 9.64 -11.07
C ASN A 74 20.29 8.55 -11.13
N THR A 75 20.27 7.65 -10.15
CA THR A 75 19.43 6.44 -10.08
C THR A 75 18.07 6.76 -9.47
N ILE A 76 16.99 6.33 -10.12
CA ILE A 76 15.64 6.38 -9.57
C ILE A 76 15.36 5.09 -8.80
N THR A 77 15.07 5.22 -7.51
CA THR A 77 14.71 4.07 -6.65
C THR A 77 13.20 3.93 -6.54
N ILE A 78 12.68 2.80 -7.00
CA ILE A 78 11.27 2.40 -6.82
C ILE A 78 11.24 1.32 -5.74
N THR A 79 10.32 1.41 -4.79
CA THR A 79 10.22 0.42 -3.71
C THR A 79 8.83 -0.13 -3.54
N THR A 80 8.76 -1.44 -3.27
CA THR A 80 7.57 -2.13 -2.78
C THR A 80 7.89 -2.76 -1.43
N VAL A 81 7.01 -2.61 -0.44
CA VAL A 81 7.09 -3.33 0.84
C VAL A 81 5.84 -4.20 1.00
N ALA A 82 5.99 -5.52 0.89
CA ALA A 82 4.86 -6.45 0.95
C ALA A 82 5.32 -7.88 1.25
N ARG A 83 4.38 -8.72 1.74
CA ARG A 83 4.59 -10.18 1.72
C ARG A 83 4.73 -10.67 0.28
N LEU A 84 5.68 -11.56 0.02
CA LEU A 84 5.86 -12.15 -1.32
C LEU A 84 4.85 -13.29 -1.51
N GLU A 85 3.59 -12.92 -1.69
CA GLU A 85 2.48 -13.82 -1.98
C GLU A 85 1.80 -13.38 -3.27
N LYS A 86 1.24 -14.33 -4.04
CA LYS A 86 0.56 -14.05 -5.33
C LYS A 86 -0.47 -12.92 -5.26
N VAL A 87 -1.16 -12.76 -4.13
CA VAL A 87 -2.15 -11.69 -3.93
C VAL A 87 -1.55 -10.28 -3.96
N LYS A 88 -0.24 -10.13 -3.81
CA LYS A 88 0.48 -8.85 -3.88
C LYS A 88 0.92 -8.47 -5.29
N GLY A 89 0.76 -9.36 -6.27
CA GLY A 89 0.93 -9.05 -7.69
C GLY A 89 2.31 -8.50 -8.06
N ILE A 90 3.35 -8.86 -7.30
CA ILE A 90 4.71 -8.35 -7.51
C ILE A 90 5.21 -8.69 -8.93
N GLU A 91 4.73 -9.79 -9.53
CA GLU A 91 5.04 -10.12 -10.93
C GLU A 91 4.66 -8.99 -11.90
N TYR A 92 3.56 -8.27 -11.65
CA TYR A 92 3.14 -7.17 -12.51
C TYR A 92 4.00 -5.93 -12.32
N GLY A 93 4.55 -5.71 -11.11
CA GLY A 93 5.56 -4.69 -10.88
C GLY A 93 6.84 -4.99 -11.65
N ILE A 94 7.34 -6.24 -11.57
CA ILE A 94 8.55 -6.67 -12.29
C ILE A 94 8.39 -6.50 -13.81
N LEU A 95 7.25 -6.93 -14.36
CA LEU A 95 6.95 -6.76 -15.78
C LEU A 95 6.80 -5.29 -16.19
N ALA A 96 6.31 -4.42 -15.29
CA ALA A 96 6.26 -2.99 -15.53
C ALA A 96 7.67 -2.37 -15.58
N ILE A 97 8.59 -2.80 -14.71
CA ILE A 97 9.99 -2.35 -14.75
C ILE A 97 10.66 -2.74 -16.08
N LYS A 98 10.41 -3.96 -16.58
CA LYS A 98 10.90 -4.37 -17.90
C LYS A 98 10.46 -3.42 -19.01
N ASP A 99 9.18 -3.09 -19.04
CA ASP A 99 8.60 -2.18 -20.03
C ASP A 99 9.16 -0.77 -19.87
N LEU A 100 9.30 -0.29 -18.63
CA LEU A 100 9.86 1.01 -18.29
C LEU A 100 11.32 1.18 -18.78
N LEU A 101 12.17 0.16 -18.61
CA LEU A 101 13.54 0.18 -19.13
C LEU A 101 13.63 0.28 -20.66
N GLN A 102 12.63 -0.24 -21.38
CA GLN A 102 12.56 -0.08 -22.85
C GLN A 102 12.19 1.34 -23.25
N ARG A 103 11.35 2.00 -22.45
CA ARG A 103 10.90 3.38 -22.69
C ARG A 103 11.96 4.41 -22.31
N LEU A 104 12.70 4.14 -21.23
CA LEU A 104 13.69 5.03 -20.63
C LEU A 104 15.10 4.40 -20.59
N PRO A 105 15.71 4.05 -21.74
CA PRO A 105 16.96 3.29 -21.79
C PRO A 105 18.17 4.03 -21.19
N ASP A 106 18.11 5.36 -21.09
CA ASP A 106 19.18 6.20 -20.54
C ASP A 106 18.96 6.56 -19.05
N THR A 107 17.88 6.07 -18.44
CA THR A 107 17.58 6.31 -17.01
C THR A 107 18.04 5.11 -16.19
N ASP A 108 18.86 5.39 -15.18
CA ASP A 108 19.25 4.38 -14.20
C ASP A 108 18.10 4.16 -13.21
N ILE A 109 17.60 2.92 -13.11
CA ILE A 109 16.42 2.57 -12.33
C ILE A 109 16.77 1.37 -11.45
N GLU A 110 16.44 1.47 -10.16
CA GLU A 110 16.48 0.35 -9.23
C GLU A 110 15.06 0.07 -8.72
N TYR A 111 14.66 -1.21 -8.71
CA TYR A 111 13.40 -1.64 -8.11
C TYR A 111 13.67 -2.59 -6.94
N ARG A 112 13.32 -2.13 -5.74
CA ARG A 112 13.60 -2.82 -4.48
C ARG A 112 12.31 -3.39 -3.90
N VAL A 113 12.28 -4.70 -3.69
CA VAL A 113 11.12 -5.40 -3.13
C VAL A 113 11.48 -5.95 -1.76
N VAL A 114 10.91 -5.33 -0.73
CA VAL A 114 11.14 -5.67 0.67
C VAL A 114 10.04 -6.59 1.18
N GLY A 115 10.46 -7.69 1.80
CA GLY A 115 9.60 -8.73 2.37
C GLY A 115 10.05 -10.13 1.95
N GLY A 116 9.37 -11.13 2.50
CA GLY A 116 9.53 -12.53 2.14
C GLY A 116 8.17 -13.21 2.00
N GLY A 117 8.16 -14.43 1.45
CA GLY A 117 6.92 -15.19 1.27
C GLY A 117 7.06 -16.35 0.30
N SER A 118 5.96 -17.07 0.10
CA SER A 118 5.92 -18.31 -0.68
C SER A 118 6.17 -18.11 -2.19
N SER A 119 6.07 -16.89 -2.70
CA SER A 119 6.32 -16.55 -4.11
C SER A 119 7.76 -16.11 -4.38
N GLU A 120 8.67 -16.13 -3.40
CA GLU A 120 10.04 -15.62 -3.60
C GLU A 120 10.77 -16.32 -4.75
N GLU A 121 10.72 -17.66 -4.84
CA GLU A 121 11.39 -18.41 -5.90
C GLU A 121 10.81 -18.09 -7.29
N ASP A 122 9.48 -18.12 -7.43
CA ASP A 122 8.77 -17.74 -8.66
C ASP A 122 9.19 -16.33 -9.14
N LEU A 123 9.37 -15.39 -8.20
CA LEU A 123 9.79 -14.03 -8.51
C LEU A 123 11.27 -13.96 -8.94
N ARG A 124 12.17 -14.74 -8.32
CA ARG A 124 13.58 -14.84 -8.75
C ARG A 124 13.70 -15.40 -10.15
N GLU A 125 12.96 -16.47 -10.46
CA GLU A 125 12.89 -17.05 -11.81
C GLU A 125 12.37 -16.02 -12.82
N LEU A 126 11.34 -15.26 -12.47
CA LEU A 126 10.80 -14.21 -13.33
C LEU A 126 11.81 -13.08 -13.60
N ILE A 127 12.54 -12.63 -12.57
CA ILE A 127 13.58 -11.61 -12.71
C ILE A 127 14.67 -12.11 -13.66
N GLN A 128 15.14 -13.34 -13.47
CA GLN A 128 16.17 -13.95 -14.31
C GLN A 128 15.69 -14.14 -15.76
N ALA A 129 14.48 -14.66 -15.96
CA ALA A 129 13.91 -14.90 -17.30
C ALA A 129 13.66 -13.62 -18.11
N ASN A 130 13.70 -12.46 -17.46
CA ASN A 130 13.53 -11.15 -18.10
C ASN A 130 14.80 -10.30 -18.10
N ASP A 131 15.96 -10.88 -17.73
CA ASP A 131 17.26 -10.20 -17.68
C ASP A 131 17.26 -8.95 -16.76
N LEU A 132 16.56 -9.03 -15.63
CA LEU A 132 16.37 -7.91 -14.68
C LEU A 132 17.22 -8.01 -13.41
N CYS A 133 18.19 -8.93 -13.34
CA CYS A 133 18.97 -9.21 -12.13
C CYS A 133 19.76 -7.99 -11.61
N ASP A 134 20.15 -7.07 -12.49
CA ASP A 134 20.89 -5.86 -12.13
C ASP A 134 19.97 -4.68 -11.76
N THR A 135 18.66 -4.82 -11.98
CA THR A 135 17.66 -3.76 -11.77
C THR A 135 16.73 -4.07 -10.61
N VAL A 136 16.33 -5.34 -10.44
CA VAL A 136 15.32 -5.74 -9.46
C VAL A 136 15.96 -6.54 -8.32
N THR A 137 15.88 -6.00 -7.11
CA THR A 137 16.41 -6.65 -5.90
C THR A 137 15.29 -7.11 -4.98
N LEU A 138 15.23 -8.42 -4.70
CA LEU A 138 14.43 -8.95 -3.59
C LEU A 138 15.24 -8.82 -2.29
N CYS A 139 14.89 -7.84 -1.46
CA CYS A 139 15.67 -7.44 -0.28
C CYS A 139 15.48 -8.36 0.93
N GLY A 140 14.52 -9.28 0.88
CA GLY A 140 14.12 -10.11 2.02
C GLY A 140 13.38 -9.32 3.11
N ASN A 141 13.13 -9.98 4.24
CA ASN A 141 12.46 -9.36 5.39
C ASN A 141 13.37 -8.33 6.08
N LYS A 142 12.80 -7.19 6.46
CA LYS A 142 13.49 -6.16 7.25
C LYS A 142 12.80 -5.89 8.57
N SER A 143 13.57 -5.35 9.52
CA SER A 143 13.01 -4.76 10.73
C SER A 143 12.17 -3.52 10.39
N ARG A 144 11.36 -3.04 11.34
CA ARG A 144 10.60 -1.80 11.16
C ARG A 144 11.49 -0.61 10.79
N SER A 145 12.64 -0.45 11.46
CA SER A 145 13.60 0.61 11.11
C SER A 145 14.13 0.42 9.69
N GLY A 146 14.47 -0.82 9.30
CA GLY A 146 14.95 -1.09 7.95
C GLY A 146 13.91 -0.86 6.86
N VAL A 147 12.61 -0.99 7.16
CA VAL A 147 11.53 -0.59 6.25
C VAL A 147 11.47 0.94 6.14
N VAL A 148 11.54 1.66 7.26
CA VAL A 148 11.59 3.14 7.24
C VAL A 148 12.79 3.63 6.44
N ASP A 149 13.96 3.02 6.61
CA ASP A 149 15.17 3.37 5.86
C ASP A 149 14.94 3.20 4.35
N GLU A 150 14.39 2.07 3.91
CA GLU A 150 14.08 1.81 2.49
C GLU A 150 13.06 2.79 1.93
N LEU A 151 11.98 3.09 2.65
CA LEU A 151 11.00 4.10 2.23
C LEU A 151 11.65 5.48 2.13
N SER A 152 12.49 5.87 3.09
CA SER A 152 13.13 7.18 3.13
C SER A 152 14.20 7.40 2.05
N SER A 153 14.77 6.31 1.51
CA SER A 153 15.76 6.37 0.43
C SER A 153 15.17 6.10 -0.96
N SER A 154 13.84 6.06 -1.08
CA SER A 154 13.14 5.80 -2.35
C SER A 154 12.65 7.09 -3.01
N ASP A 155 12.42 7.03 -4.32
CA ASP A 155 11.81 8.10 -5.11
C ASP A 155 10.31 7.89 -5.36
N VAL A 156 9.88 6.63 -5.49
CA VAL A 156 8.49 6.25 -5.78
C VAL A 156 8.14 4.96 -5.05
N PHE A 157 6.94 4.92 -4.48
CA PHE A 157 6.40 3.68 -3.90
C PHE A 157 5.45 2.98 -4.88
N LEU A 158 5.61 1.67 -5.03
CA LEU A 158 4.77 0.82 -5.87
C LEU A 158 4.02 -0.21 -5.01
N LEU A 159 2.71 -0.37 -5.25
CA LEU A 159 1.93 -1.46 -4.65
C LEU A 159 1.02 -2.13 -5.69
N PRO A 160 1.51 -3.16 -6.39
CA PRO A 160 0.81 -3.79 -7.51
C PRO A 160 -0.17 -4.89 -7.06
N SER A 161 -0.75 -4.75 -5.86
CA SER A 161 -1.61 -5.76 -5.22
C SER A 161 -2.79 -6.17 -6.13
N LEU A 162 -3.17 -7.45 -6.04
CA LEU A 162 -4.38 -7.99 -6.66
C LEU A 162 -5.57 -7.95 -5.71
N GLN A 163 -5.30 -8.03 -4.41
CA GLN A 163 -6.28 -7.90 -3.35
C GLN A 163 -5.65 -7.19 -2.16
N GLU A 164 -6.36 -6.23 -1.61
CA GLU A 164 -5.89 -5.47 -0.46
C GLU A 164 -7.05 -5.08 0.45
N GLY A 165 -6.91 -5.30 1.76
CA GLY A 165 -7.95 -4.90 2.72
C GLY A 165 -7.99 -3.40 2.98
N PHE A 166 -6.81 -2.77 3.03
CA PHE A 166 -6.64 -1.33 3.24
C PHE A 166 -5.31 -0.86 2.65
N GLY A 167 -4.22 -1.56 2.99
CA GLY A 167 -2.88 -1.21 2.53
C GLY A 167 -2.18 -0.25 3.49
N MET A 168 -1.97 -0.66 4.74
CA MET A 168 -1.27 0.12 5.78
C MET A 168 0.05 0.72 5.29
N VAL A 169 0.78 -0.03 4.48
CA VAL A 169 2.05 0.40 3.89
C VAL A 169 1.93 1.66 3.01
N LEU A 170 0.75 1.95 2.46
CA LEU A 170 0.47 3.19 1.72
C LEU A 170 0.45 4.41 2.65
N LEU A 171 0.03 4.23 3.90
CA LEU A 171 0.13 5.29 4.90
C LEU A 171 1.60 5.54 5.26
N GLU A 172 2.36 4.47 5.43
CA GLU A 172 3.80 4.53 5.72
C GLU A 172 4.56 5.25 4.58
N ALA A 173 4.29 4.88 3.32
CA ALA A 173 4.87 5.52 2.15
C ALA A 173 4.48 7.01 2.03
N GLN A 174 3.22 7.37 2.27
CA GLN A 174 2.80 8.78 2.30
C GLN A 174 3.49 9.55 3.43
N ALA A 175 3.66 8.94 4.61
CA ALA A 175 4.33 9.57 5.74
C ALA A 175 5.84 9.74 5.49
N SER A 176 6.43 8.89 4.65
CA SER A 176 7.78 9.01 4.10
C SER A 176 7.88 9.94 2.87
N GLN A 177 6.82 10.69 2.53
CA GLN A 177 6.80 11.62 1.39
C GLN A 177 7.12 10.95 0.05
N LEU A 178 6.60 9.74 -0.18
CA LEU A 178 6.70 9.09 -1.48
C LEU A 178 5.43 9.34 -2.31
N PRO A 179 5.54 9.68 -3.60
CA PRO A 179 4.43 9.50 -4.52
C PRO A 179 4.15 8.00 -4.69
N ILE A 180 2.90 7.66 -4.95
CA ILE A 180 2.43 6.27 -4.97
C ILE A 180 1.89 5.90 -6.35
N VAL A 181 2.27 4.73 -6.84
CA VAL A 181 1.53 3.99 -7.87
C VAL A 181 0.97 2.72 -7.24
N ALA A 182 -0.34 2.51 -7.29
CA ALA A 182 -0.98 1.34 -6.69
C ALA A 182 -2.12 0.80 -7.56
N SER A 183 -2.39 -0.51 -7.43
CA SER A 183 -3.59 -1.11 -8.03
C SER A 183 -4.87 -0.57 -7.38
N ASP A 184 -5.91 -0.31 -8.17
CA ASP A 184 -7.24 0.08 -7.69
C ASP A 184 -8.05 -1.14 -7.25
N VAL A 185 -7.71 -1.70 -6.09
CA VAL A 185 -8.35 -2.90 -5.53
C VAL A 185 -8.67 -2.75 -4.06
N GLY A 186 -9.79 -3.35 -3.65
CA GLY A 186 -10.25 -3.40 -2.27
C GLY A 186 -10.24 -2.03 -1.59
N GLY A 187 -9.60 -1.93 -0.43
CA GLY A 187 -9.56 -0.72 0.39
C GLY A 187 -8.48 0.31 0.02
N ILE A 188 -7.69 0.12 -1.05
CA ILE A 188 -6.57 1.00 -1.39
C ILE A 188 -7.02 2.45 -1.61
N ARG A 189 -8.17 2.63 -2.26
CA ARG A 189 -8.75 3.94 -2.57
C ARG A 189 -9.05 4.78 -1.33
N GLU A 190 -9.24 4.15 -0.18
CA GLU A 190 -9.50 4.83 1.09
C GLU A 190 -8.20 5.27 1.76
N ALA A 191 -7.10 4.54 1.55
CA ALA A 191 -5.79 4.85 2.15
C ALA A 191 -5.05 6.01 1.48
N VAL A 192 -5.51 6.50 0.32
CA VAL A 192 -4.85 7.57 -0.48
C VAL A 192 -5.89 8.56 -1.02
N SER A 193 -5.45 9.71 -1.54
CA SER A 193 -6.26 10.63 -2.37
C SER A 193 -6.02 10.34 -3.86
N PRO A 194 -6.95 9.68 -4.57
CA PRO A 194 -6.73 9.23 -5.95
C PRO A 194 -6.49 10.39 -6.92
N GLY A 195 -5.40 10.31 -7.69
CA GLY A 195 -4.99 11.35 -8.64
C GLY A 195 -4.24 12.52 -8.02
N GLU A 196 -4.24 12.64 -6.68
CA GLU A 196 -3.59 13.73 -5.97
C GLU A 196 -2.38 13.25 -5.14
N SER A 197 -2.55 12.23 -4.30
CA SER A 197 -1.45 11.61 -3.53
C SER A 197 -0.99 10.26 -4.09
N ALA A 198 -1.76 9.67 -5.01
CA ALA A 198 -1.44 8.40 -5.63
C ALA A 198 -2.06 8.26 -7.02
N PHE A 199 -1.36 7.58 -7.93
CA PHE A 199 -1.96 7.04 -9.14
C PHE A 199 -2.52 5.64 -8.89
N LEU A 200 -3.84 5.51 -9.08
CA LEU A 200 -4.52 4.22 -9.05
C LEU A 200 -4.64 3.64 -10.46
N VAL A 201 -4.18 2.42 -10.65
CA VAL A 201 -4.15 1.72 -11.94
C VAL A 201 -4.95 0.40 -11.90
N PRO A 202 -5.47 -0.11 -13.02
CA PRO A 202 -6.10 -1.43 -13.04
C PRO A 202 -5.13 -2.52 -12.55
N ALA A 203 -5.60 -3.43 -11.69
CA ALA A 203 -4.80 -4.58 -11.29
C ALA A 203 -4.45 -5.47 -12.49
N ARG A 204 -3.34 -6.21 -12.38
CA ARG A 204 -2.82 -7.11 -13.43
C ARG A 204 -2.44 -6.40 -14.73
N ASN A 205 -2.17 -5.10 -14.67
CA ASN A 205 -1.82 -4.30 -15.84
C ASN A 205 -0.42 -3.68 -15.71
N PRO A 206 0.64 -4.39 -16.15
CA PRO A 206 2.01 -3.90 -16.05
C PRO A 206 2.25 -2.65 -16.90
N PHE A 207 1.56 -2.52 -18.05
CA PHE A 207 1.69 -1.33 -18.91
C PHE A 207 1.13 -0.08 -18.23
N ALA A 208 -0.03 -0.18 -17.56
CA ALA A 208 -0.59 0.95 -16.82
C ALA A 208 0.28 1.36 -15.63
N ILE A 209 0.95 0.39 -14.97
CA ILE A 209 1.95 0.69 -13.94
C ILE A 209 3.13 1.45 -14.56
N ALA A 210 3.69 0.95 -15.68
CA ALA A 210 4.81 1.57 -16.37
C ALA A 210 4.48 3.00 -16.84
N ASP A 211 3.28 3.24 -17.38
CA ASP A 211 2.82 4.57 -17.78
C ASP A 211 2.88 5.59 -16.63
N ARG A 212 2.47 5.18 -15.43
CA ARG A 212 2.46 6.05 -14.24
C ARG A 212 3.84 6.23 -13.62
N LEU A 213 4.67 5.19 -13.64
CA LEU A 213 6.07 5.29 -13.21
C LEU A 213 6.85 6.22 -14.13
N GLU A 214 6.73 6.04 -15.45
CA GLU A 214 7.34 6.91 -16.46
C GLU A 214 6.95 8.38 -16.26
N GLN A 215 5.67 8.63 -16.03
CA GLN A 215 5.17 9.98 -15.75
C GLN A 215 5.85 10.60 -14.51
N LEU A 216 5.95 9.88 -13.39
CA LEU A 216 6.60 10.39 -12.17
C LEU A 216 8.12 10.54 -12.32
N ILE A 217 8.75 9.70 -13.13
CA ILE A 217 10.19 9.78 -13.42
C ILE A 217 10.49 11.04 -14.24
N LEU A 218 9.71 11.29 -15.30
CA LEU A 218 9.92 12.41 -16.21
C LEU A 218 9.46 13.77 -15.67
N ASP A 219 8.59 13.80 -14.65
CA ASP A 219 8.11 15.03 -14.01
C ASP A 219 8.46 15.07 -12.50
N PRO A 220 9.68 15.53 -12.14
CA PRO A 220 10.10 15.70 -10.75
C PRO A 220 9.22 16.66 -9.95
N LYS A 221 8.60 17.65 -10.59
CA LYS A 221 7.69 18.59 -9.91
C LYS A 221 6.42 17.86 -9.50
N GLN A 222 5.80 17.11 -10.41
CA GLN A 222 4.63 16.31 -10.09
C GLN A 222 4.93 15.26 -9.01
N ARG A 223 6.11 14.64 -9.08
CA ARG A 223 6.61 13.71 -8.06
C ARG A 223 6.60 14.35 -6.66
N SER A 224 7.18 15.54 -6.53
CA SER A 224 7.24 16.30 -5.28
C SER A 224 5.87 16.79 -4.81
N ASP A 225 5.04 17.32 -5.71
CA ASP A 225 3.70 17.80 -5.39
C ASP A 225 2.81 16.65 -4.85
N MET A 226 2.87 15.48 -5.49
CA MET A 226 2.14 14.29 -5.07
C MET A 226 2.60 13.77 -3.70
N ALA A 227 3.91 13.71 -3.47
CA ALA A 227 4.49 13.34 -2.18
C ALA A 227 4.02 14.23 -1.03
N ASN A 228 4.06 15.55 -1.22
CA ASN A 228 3.61 16.52 -0.22
C ASN A 228 2.10 16.43 0.05
N THR A 229 1.33 16.17 -0.99
CA THR A 229 -0.11 15.92 -0.88
C THR A 229 -0.38 14.65 -0.06
N GLY A 230 0.37 13.57 -0.31
CA GLY A 230 0.29 12.33 0.46
C GLY A 230 0.60 12.51 1.93
N LEU A 231 1.69 13.21 2.27
CA LEU A 231 2.04 13.50 3.66
C LEU A 231 0.94 14.30 4.37
N SER A 232 0.37 15.29 3.69
CA SER A 232 -0.73 16.10 4.24
C SER A 232 -1.99 15.26 4.44
N TYR A 233 -2.29 14.38 3.48
CA TYR A 233 -3.44 13.47 3.54
C TYR A 233 -3.32 12.48 4.69
N VAL A 234 -2.18 11.82 4.87
CA VAL A 234 -2.00 10.83 5.95
C VAL A 234 -2.04 11.47 7.33
N ARG A 235 -1.42 12.65 7.53
CA ARG A 235 -1.45 13.37 8.81
C ARG A 235 -2.85 13.82 9.21
N LYS A 236 -3.68 14.17 8.23
CA LYS A 236 -5.03 14.68 8.48
C LYS A 236 -6.03 13.57 8.79
N ASN A 237 -5.90 12.41 8.15
CA ASN A 237 -6.96 11.39 8.16
C ASN A 237 -6.56 10.09 8.88
N PHE A 238 -5.26 9.86 9.13
CA PHE A 238 -4.77 8.58 9.65
C PHE A 238 -3.71 8.73 10.75
N ASP A 239 -3.70 9.85 11.47
CA ASP A 239 -2.96 9.92 12.73
C ASP A 239 -3.60 8.98 13.75
N ILE A 240 -2.79 8.08 14.30
CA ILE A 240 -3.25 7.07 15.25
C ILE A 240 -3.79 7.68 16.54
N SER A 241 -3.35 8.88 16.91
CA SER A 241 -3.82 9.57 18.12
C SER A 241 -5.26 9.99 17.94
N ASP A 242 -5.55 10.68 16.83
CA ASP A 242 -6.90 11.15 16.48
C ASP A 242 -7.87 9.97 16.32
N LEU A 243 -7.44 8.90 15.65
CA LEU A 243 -8.26 7.70 15.50
C LEU A 243 -8.50 6.99 16.84
N ASN A 244 -7.54 6.98 17.77
CA ASN A 244 -7.78 6.40 19.09
C ASN A 244 -8.80 7.20 19.89
N ASP A 245 -8.79 8.54 19.80
CA ASP A 245 -9.78 9.40 20.45
C ASP A 245 -11.18 9.12 19.89
N ASP A 246 -11.32 8.98 18.57
CA ASP A 246 -12.58 8.58 17.91
C ASP A 246 -13.06 7.19 18.39
N LEU A 247 -12.15 6.24 18.57
CA LEU A 247 -12.48 4.91 19.07
C LEU A 247 -12.95 4.93 20.53
N GLU A 248 -12.30 5.76 21.38
CA GLU A 248 -12.71 5.95 22.77
C GLU A 248 -14.14 6.52 22.85
N HIS A 249 -14.43 7.54 22.05
CA HIS A 249 -15.78 8.10 21.95
C HIS A 249 -16.82 7.05 21.54
N LEU A 250 -16.51 6.21 20.55
CA LEU A 250 -17.40 5.12 20.15
C LEU A 250 -17.67 4.13 21.30
N TYR A 251 -16.65 3.77 22.09
CA TYR A 251 -16.86 2.89 23.24
C TYR A 251 -17.74 3.54 24.32
N LEU A 252 -17.55 4.84 24.57
CA LEU A 252 -18.38 5.57 25.54
C LEU A 252 -19.84 5.66 25.10
N ASP A 253 -20.10 5.79 23.80
CA ASP A 253 -21.46 5.79 23.25
C ASP A 253 -22.16 4.43 23.37
N LEU A 254 -21.41 3.33 23.24
CA LEU A 254 -21.95 1.96 23.36
C LEU A 254 -22.23 1.53 24.81
N LEU A 255 -21.67 2.23 25.80
CA LEU A 255 -21.86 1.93 27.22
C LEU A 255 -23.06 2.67 27.85
N GLN A 256 -23.72 3.57 27.12
CA GLN A 256 -24.89 4.34 27.56
C GLN A 256 -26.20 3.63 27.24
#